data_AF-A0A352RLE2-F1
#
_entry.id   AF-A0A352RLE2-F1
#
_cell.length_a   1.000
_cell.length_b   1.000
_cell.length_c   1.000
_cell.angle_alpha   90.00
_cell.angle_beta   90.00
_cell.angle_gamma   90.00
#
_symmetry.space_group_name_H-M   'P 1'
#
loop_
_entity.id
_entity.type
_entity.pdbx_description
1 polymer ?
#
loop_
_entity_poly.entity_id
_entity_poly.type
_entity_poly.pdbx_seq_one_letter_code
_entity_poly.pdbx_strand_id
1 'polypeptide(L)'
;FIILDEAQNTSCEQMKMFLTRMGFNSKMVITGDVTQIDLPADKMSGLKQAVRVLKDVEGIGICELTDQDVVRHVMVQRIIKAYADYEAARNEKRKK
;
A
#
# COMPACT_ATOMS: atom_id res chain seq x y z
N PHE A 1 6.26 -10.03 17.38
CA PHE A 1 5.36 -9.24 16.52
C PHE A 1 6.20 -8.75 15.35
N ILE A 2 5.74 -8.91 14.13
CA ILE A 2 6.52 -8.70 12.90
C ILE A 2 5.68 -7.84 11.97
N ILE A 3 6.28 -6.83 11.34
CA ILE A 3 5.61 -5.95 10.38
C ILE A 3 6.40 -5.95 9.08
N LEU A 4 5.71 -6.12 7.95
CA LEU A 4 6.22 -5.83 6.62
C LEU A 4 5.46 -4.62 6.09
N ASP A 5 6.17 -3.51 5.94
CA ASP A 5 5.61 -2.28 5.40
C ASP A 5 5.96 -2.10 3.92
N GLU A 6 5.18 -1.29 3.21
CA GLU A 6 5.29 -1.08 1.77
C GLU A 6 5.30 -2.40 0.96
N ALA A 7 4.50 -3.36 1.41
CA ALA A 7 4.51 -4.73 0.89
C ALA A 7 4.10 -4.82 -0.59
N GLN A 8 3.45 -3.79 -1.14
CA GLN A 8 3.16 -3.70 -2.57
C GLN A 8 4.43 -3.76 -3.43
N ASN A 9 5.58 -3.38 -2.87
CA ASN A 9 6.89 -3.39 -3.52
C ASN A 9 7.64 -4.72 -3.40
N THR A 10 6.99 -5.75 -2.86
CA THR A 10 7.55 -7.11 -2.84
C THR A 10 7.15 -7.90 -4.08
N SER A 11 8.04 -8.76 -4.58
CA SER A 11 7.66 -9.79 -5.56
C SER A 11 6.86 -10.91 -4.90
N CYS A 12 6.15 -11.71 -5.70
CA CYS A 12 5.47 -12.91 -5.25
C CYS A 12 6.40 -13.87 -4.48
N GLU A 13 7.64 -14.03 -4.95
CA GLU A 13 8.65 -14.89 -4.31
C GLU A 13 9.09 -14.34 -2.96
N GLN A 14 9.32 -13.03 -2.87
CA GLN A 14 9.69 -12.36 -1.62
C GLN A 14 8.56 -12.44 -0.59
N MET A 15 7.31 -12.21 -1.02
CA MET A 15 6.13 -12.34 -0.16
C MET A 15 5.98 -13.77 0.37
N LYS A 16 6.09 -14.77 -0.51
CA LYS A 16 6.04 -16.19 -0.11
C LYS A 16 7.17 -16.54 0.86
N MET A 17 8.39 -16.10 0.57
CA MET A 17 9.56 -16.30 1.42
C MET A 17 9.39 -15.65 2.80
N PHE A 18 8.73 -14.51 2.88
CA PHE A 18 8.46 -13.81 4.14
C PHE A 18 7.39 -14.53 4.96
N LEU A 19 6.24 -14.85 4.36
CA LEU A 19 5.12 -15.52 5.02
C LEU A 19 5.51 -16.88 5.61
N THR A 20 6.34 -17.65 4.91
CA THR A 20 6.78 -18.98 5.39
C THR A 20 7.81 -18.93 6.53
N ARG A 21 8.28 -17.74 6.92
CA ARG A 21 9.16 -17.54 8.09
C ARG A 21 8.39 -17.29 9.40
N MET A 22 7.06 -17.37 9.37
CA MET A 22 6.25 -17.22 10.59
C MET A 22 6.58 -18.32 11.60
N GLY A 23 7.04 -17.93 12.78
CA GLY A 23 7.35 -18.84 13.89
C GLY A 23 6.21 -18.96 14.89
N PHE A 24 6.34 -19.89 15.83
CA PHE A 24 5.41 -20.05 16.94
C PHE A 24 5.31 -18.78 17.80
N ASN A 25 4.13 -18.56 18.39
CA ASN A 25 3.84 -17.41 19.26
C ASN A 25 4.19 -16.04 18.63
N SER A 26 4.06 -15.94 17.30
CA SER A 26 4.28 -14.71 16.55
C SER A 26 2.98 -14.18 15.95
N LYS A 27 2.97 -12.89 15.63
CA LYS A 27 1.92 -12.21 14.86
C LYS A 27 2.61 -11.43 13.76
N MET A 28 2.11 -11.53 12.54
CA MET A 28 2.56 -10.77 11.37
C MET A 28 1.48 -9.79 10.96
N VAL A 29 1.88 -8.56 10.66
CA VAL A 29 1.04 -7.55 10.02
C VAL A 29 1.73 -7.12 8.74
N ILE A 30 1.01 -7.13 7.63
CA ILE A 30 1.52 -6.76 6.32
C ILE A 30 0.72 -5.56 5.85
N THR A 31 1.40 -4.45 5.57
CA THR A 31 0.80 -3.18 5.14
C THR A 31 1.32 -2.79 3.77
N GLY A 32 0.51 -2.06 3.02
CA GLY A 32 0.89 -1.52 1.72
C GLY A 32 -0.29 -0.96 0.96
N ASP A 33 0.01 -0.18 -0.07
CA ASP A 33 -0.97 0.43 -0.97
C ASP A 33 -0.84 -0.17 -2.37
N VAL A 34 -1.82 -0.97 -2.78
CA VAL A 34 -1.81 -1.63 -4.10
C VAL A 34 -1.90 -0.68 -5.29
N THR A 35 -2.17 0.61 -5.05
CA THR A 35 -2.17 1.66 -6.09
C THR A 35 -0.79 2.29 -6.32
N GLN A 36 0.16 2.09 -5.39
CA GLN A 36 1.50 2.69 -5.41
C GLN A 36 2.59 1.61 -5.56
N ILE A 37 2.46 0.77 -6.59
CA ILE A 37 3.40 -0.32 -6.87
C ILE A 37 4.63 0.23 -7.62
N ASP A 38 5.80 0.18 -6.98
CA ASP A 38 7.11 0.55 -7.53
C ASP A 38 7.90 -0.66 -8.05
N LEU A 39 7.20 -1.60 -8.67
CA LEU A 39 7.82 -2.75 -9.33
C LEU A 39 7.95 -2.51 -10.84
N PRO A 40 8.94 -3.17 -11.49
CA PRO A 40 8.96 -3.28 -12.94
C PRO A 40 7.59 -3.74 -13.48
N ALA A 41 7.16 -3.17 -14.61
CA ALA A 41 5.80 -3.36 -15.13
C ALA A 41 5.45 -4.82 -15.48
N ASP A 42 6.46 -5.66 -15.71
CA ASP A 42 6.35 -7.10 -15.96
C ASP A 42 6.20 -7.93 -14.68
N LYS A 43 6.41 -7.34 -13.50
CA LYS A 43 6.34 -8.03 -12.21
C LYS A 43 5.01 -7.79 -11.52
N MET A 44 4.36 -8.88 -11.13
CA MET A 44 3.20 -8.84 -10.25
C MET A 44 3.63 -8.56 -8.81
N SER A 45 2.94 -7.63 -8.15
CA SER A 45 3.09 -7.39 -6.71
C SER A 45 2.70 -8.61 -5.89
N GLY A 46 3.57 -8.98 -4.95
CA GLY A 46 3.37 -10.04 -3.99
C GLY A 46 2.20 -9.76 -3.05
N LEU A 47 1.99 -8.51 -2.64
CA LEU A 47 0.82 -8.12 -1.84
C LEU A 47 -0.49 -8.37 -2.58
N LYS A 48 -0.57 -7.91 -3.84
CA LYS A 48 -1.76 -8.10 -4.68
C LYS A 48 -2.08 -9.57 -4.94
N GLN A 49 -1.05 -10.41 -5.07
CA GLN A 49 -1.23 -11.85 -5.18
C GLN A 49 -1.66 -12.46 -3.83
N ALA A 50 -1.02 -12.09 -2.73
CA ALA A 50 -1.29 -12.63 -1.39
C ALA A 50 -2.73 -12.41 -0.95
N VAL A 51 -3.29 -11.21 -1.17
CA VAL A 51 -4.71 -10.90 -0.89
C VAL A 51 -5.65 -11.90 -1.58
N ARG A 52 -5.32 -12.33 -2.81
CA ARG A 52 -6.14 -13.29 -3.56
C ARG A 52 -5.94 -14.73 -3.07
N VAL A 53 -4.69 -15.13 -2.86
CA VAL A 53 -4.32 -16.50 -2.51
C VAL A 53 -4.69 -16.85 -1.07
N LEU A 54 -4.63 -15.88 -0.16
CA LEU A 54 -4.80 -16.08 1.29
C LEU A 54 -6.21 -15.78 1.78
N LYS A 55 -7.14 -15.40 0.89
CA LYS A 55 -8.49 -14.94 1.25
C LYS A 55 -9.25 -15.92 2.16
N ASP A 56 -9.10 -17.22 1.91
CA ASP A 56 -9.85 -18.27 2.60
C ASP A 56 -8.96 -19.07 3.58
N VAL A 57 -7.76 -18.56 3.91
CA VAL A 57 -6.84 -19.23 4.83
C VAL A 57 -7.21 -18.90 6.27
N GLU A 58 -7.49 -19.92 7.06
CA GLU A 58 -7.81 -19.79 8.49
C GLU A 58 -6.67 -19.07 9.25
N GLY A 59 -7.05 -18.11 10.10
CA GLY A 59 -6.11 -17.33 10.90
C GLY A 59 -5.53 -16.10 10.19
N ILE A 60 -5.88 -15.84 8.92
CA ILE A 60 -5.48 -14.64 8.19
C ILE A 60 -6.68 -13.68 8.07
N GLY A 61 -6.47 -12.43 8.45
CA GLY A 61 -7.42 -11.34 8.24
C GLY A 61 -6.93 -10.39 7.16
N ILE A 62 -7.83 -9.95 6.28
CA ILE A 62 -7.56 -8.91 5.29
C ILE A 62 -8.36 -7.67 5.69
N CYS A 63 -7.66 -6.56 5.94
CA CYS A 63 -8.26 -5.27 6.27
C CYS A 63 -7.98 -4.30 5.12
N GLU A 64 -9.03 -3.89 4.42
CA GLU A 64 -8.96 -2.88 3.37
C GLU A 64 -9.36 -1.53 3.96
N LEU A 65 -8.44 -0.57 3.93
CA LEU A 65 -8.69 0.80 4.33
C LEU A 65 -8.91 1.65 3.10
N THR A 66 -9.80 2.62 3.21
CA THR A 66 -10.18 3.54 2.14
C THR A 66 -9.79 4.96 2.49
N ASP A 67 -9.97 5.90 1.56
CA ASP A 67 -9.77 7.32 1.81
C ASP A 67 -10.62 7.86 2.99
N GLN A 68 -11.75 7.21 3.30
CA GLN A 68 -12.61 7.57 4.43
C GLN A 68 -11.96 7.28 5.79
N ASP A 69 -11.02 6.33 5.82
CA ASP A 69 -10.31 5.93 7.03
C ASP A 69 -9.07 6.81 7.29
N VAL A 70 -8.74 7.71 6.36
CA VAL A 70 -7.53 8.54 6.44
C VAL A 70 -7.79 9.83 7.20
N VAL A 71 -7.44 9.84 8.48
CA VAL A 71 -7.46 11.05 9.31
C VAL A 71 -6.16 11.83 9.13
N ARG A 72 -6.23 12.98 8.45
CA ARG A 72 -5.09 13.89 8.25
C ARG A 72 -5.20 15.12 9.16
N HIS A 73 -4.07 15.54 9.71
CA HIS A 73 -3.99 16.79 10.46
C HIS A 73 -4.37 18.00 9.58
N VAL A 74 -4.98 19.03 10.17
CA VAL A 74 -5.46 20.24 9.46
C VAL A 74 -4.34 20.90 8.63
N MET A 75 -3.10 20.90 9.15
CA MET A 75 -1.96 21.42 8.41
C MET A 75 -1.64 20.62 7.14
N VAL A 76 -1.77 19.29 7.17
CA VAL A 76 -1.53 18.44 6.00
C VAL A 76 -2.57 18.74 4.92
N GLN A 77 -3.83 18.91 5.28
CA GLN A 77 -4.89 19.31 4.34
C GLN A 77 -4.60 20.66 3.69
N ARG A 78 -4.12 21.64 4.47
CA ARG A 78 -3.72 22.97 3.95
C ARG A 78 -2.56 22.86 2.96
N ILE A 79 -1.57 22.01 3.25
CA ILE A 79 -0.44 21.75 2.35
C ILE A 79 -0.94 21.12 1.04
N ILE A 80 -1.77 20.06 1.12
CA ILE A 80 -2.35 19.40 -0.06
C ILE A 80 -3.10 20.41 -0.94
N LYS A 81 -3.93 21.26 -0.32
CA LYS A 81 -4.66 22.32 -1.02
C LYS A 81 -3.71 23.29 -1.73
N ALA A 82 -2.67 23.77 -1.05
CA ALA A 82 -1.71 24.71 -1.63
C ALA A 82 -0.99 24.12 -2.86
N TYR A 83 -0.61 22.84 -2.83
CA TYR A 83 -0.01 22.16 -3.98
C TYR A 83 -1.00 21.95 -5.13
N ALA A 84 -2.26 21.60 -4.82
CA ALA A 84 -3.30 21.44 -5.83
C ALA A 84 -3.58 22.77 -6.56
N ASP A 85 -3.70 23.88 -5.81
CA ASP A 85 -3.92 25.22 -6.37
C ASP A 85 -2.74 25.65 -7.27
N TYR A 86 -1.50 25.33 -6.86
CA TYR A 86 -0.29 25.59 -7.66
C TYR A 86 -0.27 24.83 -8.99
N GLU A 87 -0.53 23.51 -8.96
CA GLU A 87 -0.53 22.68 -10.17
C GLU A 87 -1.68 23.05 -11.14
N ALA A 88 -2.85 23.42 -10.62
CA ALA A 88 -3.96 23.92 -11.44
C ALA A 88 -3.56 25.20 -12.20
N ALA A 89 -3.01 26.19 -11.49
CA ALA A 89 -2.55 27.44 -12.10
C ALA A 89 -1.43 27.22 -13.14
N ARG A 90 -0.53 26.26 -12.89
CA ARG A 90 0.54 25.89 -13.83
C ARG A 90 -0.02 25.25 -15.10
N ASN A 91 -1.01 24.38 -14.98
CA ASN A 91 -1.63 23.70 -16.11
C ASN A 91 -2.48 24.66 -16.97
N GLU A 92 -3.12 25.66 -16.39
CA GLU A 92 -3.79 26.73 -17.14
C GLU A 92 -2.81 27.58 -17.96
N LYS A 93 -1.65 27.93 -17.38
CA LYS A 93 -0.60 28.68 -18.10
C LYS A 93 0.00 27.91 -19.27
N ARG A 94 0.05 26.57 -19.21
CA ARG A 94 0.54 25.71 -20.30
C ARG A 94 -0.46 25.55 -21.46
N LYS A 95 -1.74 25.83 -21.21
CA LYS A 95 -2.82 25.73 -22.21
C LYS A 95 -3.08 27.05 -22.96
N LYS A 96 -2.51 28.16 -22.50
CA LYS A 96 -2.51 29.47 -23.17
C LYS A 96 -1.23 29.65 -23.97
#